data_AF-A0A349Z211-F1
#
_entry.id   AF-A0A349Z211-F1
#
_cell.length_a   1.000
_cell.length_b   1.000
_cell.length_c   1.000
_cell.angle_alpha   90.00
_cell.angle_beta   90.00
_cell.angle_gamma   90.00
#
_symmetry.space_group_name_H-M   'P 1'
#
loop_
_entity.id
_entity.type
_entity.pdbx_description
1 polymer ?
#
loop_
_entity_poly.entity_id
_entity_poly.type
_entity_poly.pdbx_seq_one_letter_code
_entity_poly.pdbx_strand_id
1 'polypeptide(L)'
;MFTLYQYLHCPFCVRADMVANYTGVPHKKVLLLNDDDETCHKLIGKKMVPILQPDDGTAMGESLDIVDKILSLAPADKQLQPAQQAEKVTTLLSEYSSDMNGLLFPRNILIDQPEFATASARNYFQAKKEKVIAMTFTEAMSKTEQYIGRVNEMLSKLPQLKASSNLGMDDVLIFPFLRNLTMVKGLEWPQPVKQYVDDIAALTDIHLYWQQAV
;
A
#
# COMPACT_ATOMS: atom_id res chain seq x y z
N MET A 1 -23.82 -3.27 -1.52
CA MET A 1 -22.54 -3.53 -0.84
C MET A 1 -21.52 -3.91 -1.90
N PHE A 2 -20.22 -3.90 -1.60
CA PHE A 2 -19.20 -4.48 -2.49
C PHE A 2 -18.15 -5.26 -1.68
N THR A 3 -17.41 -6.12 -2.37
CA THR A 3 -16.26 -6.84 -1.81
C THR A 3 -14.97 -6.28 -2.40
N LEU A 4 -13.99 -5.99 -1.55
CA LEU A 4 -12.61 -5.67 -1.94
C LEU A 4 -11.72 -6.89 -1.71
N TYR A 5 -11.18 -7.43 -2.79
CA TYR A 5 -10.15 -8.46 -2.75
C TYR A 5 -8.78 -7.81 -2.77
N GLN A 6 -7.94 -8.13 -1.79
CA GLN A 6 -6.70 -7.38 -1.55
C GLN A 6 -5.58 -8.19 -0.92
N TYR A 7 -4.38 -7.59 -0.96
CA TYR A 7 -3.23 -7.94 -0.14
C TYR A 7 -2.91 -6.76 0.77
N LEU A 8 -2.62 -7.00 2.05
CA LEU A 8 -2.34 -5.93 3.02
C LEU A 8 -1.04 -5.17 2.71
N HIS A 9 -0.03 -5.84 2.15
CA HIS A 9 1.22 -5.20 1.75
C HIS A 9 1.10 -4.35 0.47
N CYS A 10 0.05 -4.54 -0.33
CA CYS A 10 -0.05 -3.91 -1.65
C CYS A 10 -0.46 -2.44 -1.51
N PRO A 11 0.39 -1.47 -1.91
CA PRO A 11 0.05 -0.05 -1.75
C PRO A 11 -1.18 0.35 -2.58
N PHE A 12 -1.42 -0.31 -3.72
CA PHE A 12 -2.61 -0.08 -4.53
C PHE A 12 -3.89 -0.58 -3.85
N CYS A 13 -3.81 -1.64 -3.05
CA CYS A 13 -4.94 -2.09 -2.24
C CYS A 13 -5.27 -1.09 -1.13
N VAL A 14 -4.24 -0.56 -0.47
CA VAL A 14 -4.41 0.48 0.56
C VAL A 14 -5.15 1.69 0.01
N ARG A 15 -4.94 2.10 -1.25
CA ARG A 15 -5.72 3.18 -1.90
C ARG A 15 -7.22 2.95 -1.86
N ALA A 16 -7.66 1.76 -2.26
CA ALA A 16 -9.07 1.41 -2.28
C ALA A 16 -9.61 1.27 -0.86
N ASP A 17 -8.86 0.59 0.02
CA ASP A 17 -9.27 0.29 1.39
C ASP A 17 -9.43 1.55 2.24
N MET A 18 -8.48 2.48 2.12
CA MET A 18 -8.48 3.73 2.89
C MET A 18 -9.66 4.63 2.49
N VAL A 19 -10.00 4.67 1.20
CA VAL A 19 -11.14 5.46 0.70
C VAL A 19 -12.47 4.79 1.08
N ALA A 20 -12.57 3.46 1.00
CA ALA A 20 -13.76 2.72 1.45
C ALA A 20 -14.03 2.95 2.94
N ASN A 21 -12.99 2.88 3.78
CA ASN A 21 -13.07 3.17 5.21
C ASN A 21 -13.47 4.64 5.47
N TYR A 22 -12.80 5.60 4.85
CA TYR A 22 -13.05 7.04 5.06
C TYR A 22 -14.47 7.48 4.68
N THR A 23 -14.97 6.93 3.55
CA THR A 23 -16.31 7.25 3.03
C THR A 23 -17.43 6.57 3.82
N GLY A 24 -17.11 5.51 4.57
CA GLY A 24 -18.09 4.72 5.30
C GLY A 24 -18.99 3.87 4.41
N VAL A 25 -18.66 3.71 3.12
CA VAL A 25 -19.47 2.88 2.21
C VAL A 25 -19.38 1.40 2.66
N PRO A 26 -20.51 0.72 2.90
CA PRO A 26 -20.50 -0.66 3.39
C PRO A 26 -19.80 -1.61 2.43
N HIS A 27 -18.77 -2.31 2.92
CA HIS A 27 -17.96 -3.21 2.12
C HIS A 27 -17.44 -4.41 2.91
N LYS A 28 -17.09 -5.48 2.21
CA LYS A 28 -16.38 -6.66 2.72
C LYS A 28 -14.92 -6.59 2.30
N LYS A 29 -14.01 -6.95 3.20
CA LYS A 29 -12.59 -7.13 2.90
C LYS A 29 -12.28 -8.62 2.78
N VAL A 30 -11.69 -9.04 1.67
CA VAL A 30 -11.20 -10.41 1.45
C VAL A 30 -9.71 -10.35 1.21
N LEU A 31 -8.93 -10.95 2.11
CA LEU A 31 -7.48 -11.06 1.99
C LEU A 31 -7.16 -12.36 1.27
N LEU A 32 -6.63 -12.24 0.06
CA LEU A 32 -6.25 -13.39 -0.76
C LEU A 32 -4.85 -13.89 -0.37
N LEU A 33 -4.59 -15.18 -0.50
CA LEU A 33 -3.22 -15.69 -0.49
C LEU A 33 -2.47 -15.14 -1.71
N ASN A 34 -1.17 -14.89 -1.57
CA ASN A 34 -0.40 -14.26 -2.64
C ASN A 34 -0.29 -15.12 -3.90
N ASP A 35 -0.39 -16.44 -3.76
CA ASP A 35 -0.40 -17.44 -4.82
C ASP A 35 -1.81 -17.85 -5.29
N ASP A 36 -2.88 -17.20 -4.79
CA ASP A 36 -4.23 -17.35 -5.33
C ASP A 36 -4.42 -16.52 -6.60
N ASP A 37 -3.84 -17.04 -7.69
CA ASP A 37 -4.00 -16.48 -9.03
C ASP A 37 -5.39 -16.79 -9.59
N GLU A 38 -5.98 -17.92 -9.23
CA GLU A 38 -7.25 -18.42 -9.79
C GLU A 38 -8.40 -17.45 -9.52
N THR A 39 -8.55 -16.99 -8.27
CA THR A 39 -9.59 -16.02 -7.90
C THR A 39 -9.48 -14.75 -8.73
N CYS A 40 -8.27 -14.22 -8.91
CA CYS A 40 -8.04 -13.01 -9.70
C CYS A 40 -8.41 -13.22 -11.18
N HIS A 41 -8.00 -14.34 -11.79
CA HIS A 41 -8.33 -14.63 -13.19
C HIS A 41 -9.82 -14.84 -13.40
N LYS A 42 -10.52 -15.48 -12.45
CA LYS A 42 -11.97 -15.64 -12.52
C LYS A 42 -12.71 -14.30 -12.48
N LEU A 43 -12.24 -13.36 -11.67
CA LEU A 43 -12.91 -12.06 -11.48
C LEU A 43 -12.60 -11.08 -12.62
N ILE A 44 -11.33 -10.95 -13.01
CA ILE A 44 -10.90 -9.87 -13.93
C ILE A 44 -9.96 -10.36 -15.05
N GLY A 45 -9.80 -11.68 -15.23
CA GLY A 45 -9.03 -12.26 -16.33
C GLY A 45 -7.51 -12.19 -16.20
N LYS A 46 -6.96 -11.60 -15.12
CA LYS A 46 -5.52 -11.47 -14.87
C LYS A 46 -5.21 -11.49 -13.38
N LYS A 47 -4.01 -11.95 -13.00
CA LYS A 47 -3.50 -11.85 -11.61
C LYS A 47 -3.20 -10.40 -11.24
N MET A 48 -4.13 -9.74 -10.55
CA MET A 48 -3.97 -8.36 -10.09
C MET A 48 -4.93 -8.06 -8.93
N VAL A 49 -4.49 -7.22 -7.99
CA VAL A 49 -5.31 -6.65 -6.90
C VAL A 49 -4.95 -5.16 -6.73
N PRO A 50 -5.85 -4.32 -6.18
CA PRO A 50 -7.18 -4.65 -5.66
C PRO A 50 -8.19 -5.01 -6.75
N ILE A 51 -9.22 -5.75 -6.36
CA ILE A 51 -10.42 -6.01 -7.18
C ILE A 51 -11.63 -5.59 -6.37
N LEU A 52 -12.50 -4.76 -6.96
CA LEU A 52 -13.82 -4.45 -6.41
C LEU A 52 -14.87 -5.28 -7.14
N GLN A 53 -15.72 -5.98 -6.40
CA GLN A 53 -16.88 -6.72 -6.92
C GLN A 53 -18.16 -6.24 -6.22
N PRO A 54 -19.08 -5.54 -6.91
CA PRO A 54 -20.41 -5.24 -6.40
C PRO A 54 -21.27 -6.50 -6.27
N ASP A 55 -22.42 -6.38 -5.59
CA ASP A 55 -23.34 -7.51 -5.38
C ASP A 55 -23.96 -8.07 -6.68
N ASP A 56 -23.91 -7.33 -7.79
CA ASP A 56 -24.37 -7.79 -9.11
C ASP A 56 -23.39 -8.77 -9.79
N GLY A 57 -22.23 -9.03 -9.18
CA GLY A 57 -21.24 -9.98 -9.63
C GLY A 57 -20.25 -9.43 -10.66
N THR A 58 -20.45 -8.22 -11.19
CA THR A 58 -19.44 -7.54 -12.02
C THR A 58 -18.17 -7.29 -11.22
N ALA A 59 -17.01 -7.22 -11.87
CA ALA A 59 -15.74 -6.98 -11.17
C ALA A 59 -14.86 -6.02 -11.95
N MET A 60 -14.11 -5.21 -11.22
CA MET A 60 -13.15 -4.27 -11.79
C MET A 60 -11.84 -4.28 -11.00
N GLY A 61 -10.74 -4.09 -11.73
CA GLY A 61 -9.42 -3.83 -11.16
C GLY A 61 -9.06 -2.35 -11.25
N GLU A 62 -7.76 -2.06 -11.16
CA GLU A 62 -7.16 -0.72 -11.21
C GLU A 62 -7.57 0.17 -10.01
N SER A 63 -6.61 0.42 -9.12
CA SER A 63 -6.90 1.05 -7.82
C SER A 63 -7.56 2.43 -7.90
N LEU A 64 -7.28 3.23 -8.94
CA LEU A 64 -7.86 4.57 -9.08
C LEU A 64 -9.28 4.52 -9.63
N ASP A 65 -9.56 3.63 -10.59
CA ASP A 65 -10.92 3.38 -11.06
C ASP A 65 -11.81 2.85 -9.93
N ILE A 66 -11.24 2.03 -9.04
CA ILE A 66 -11.92 1.57 -7.82
C ILE A 66 -12.18 2.73 -6.85
N VAL A 67 -11.23 3.65 -6.66
CA VAL A 67 -11.43 4.86 -5.85
C VAL A 67 -12.57 5.71 -6.41
N ASP A 68 -12.58 5.96 -7.72
CA ASP A 68 -13.66 6.70 -8.39
C ASP A 68 -15.02 6.00 -8.21
N LYS A 69 -15.03 4.66 -8.33
CA LYS A 69 -16.25 3.88 -8.09
C LYS A 69 -16.74 4.01 -6.65
N ILE A 70 -15.86 3.95 -5.66
CA ILE A 70 -16.23 4.12 -4.25
C ILE A 70 -16.79 5.52 -4.00
N LEU A 71 -16.14 6.56 -4.54
CA LEU A 71 -16.58 7.95 -4.40
C LEU A 71 -17.95 8.20 -5.05
N SER A 72 -18.26 7.52 -6.15
CA SER A 72 -19.59 7.57 -6.78
C SER A 72 -20.72 7.00 -5.90
N LEU A 73 -20.37 6.17 -4.91
CA LEU A 73 -21.30 5.57 -3.95
C LEU A 73 -21.26 6.28 -2.59
N ALA A 74 -20.32 7.18 -2.38
CA ALA A 74 -20.08 7.84 -1.11
C ALA A 74 -21.11 8.95 -0.83
N PRO A 75 -21.36 9.27 0.45
CA PRO A 75 -22.07 10.49 0.82
C PRO A 75 -21.45 11.75 0.19
N ALA A 76 -22.27 12.76 -0.09
CA ALA A 76 -21.84 13.99 -0.77
C ALA A 76 -20.78 14.78 0.02
N ASP A 77 -20.77 14.66 1.35
CA ASP A 77 -19.80 15.27 2.26
C ASP A 77 -18.51 14.44 2.43
N LYS A 78 -18.43 13.27 1.80
CA LYS A 78 -17.30 12.33 1.86
C LYS A 78 -16.55 12.23 0.54
N GLN A 79 -16.24 13.38 -0.05
CA GLN A 79 -15.45 13.48 -1.27
C GLN A 79 -13.98 13.84 -0.98
N LEU A 80 -13.09 13.45 -1.89
CA LEU A 80 -11.67 13.76 -1.76
C LEU A 80 -11.36 15.21 -2.13
N GLN A 81 -10.44 15.81 -1.40
CA GLN A 81 -9.81 17.07 -1.83
C GLN A 81 -8.93 16.82 -3.07
N PRO A 82 -8.85 17.77 -4.02
CA PRO A 82 -8.01 17.62 -5.20
C PRO A 82 -6.53 17.53 -4.81
N ALA A 83 -5.75 16.80 -5.61
CA ALA A 83 -4.31 16.70 -5.42
C ALA A 83 -3.63 18.06 -5.62
N GLN A 84 -2.67 18.41 -4.76
CA GLN A 84 -1.90 19.65 -4.84
C GLN A 84 -0.40 19.36 -5.02
N GLN A 85 0.10 18.30 -4.39
CA GLN A 85 1.53 17.97 -4.40
C GLN A 85 1.84 16.49 -4.66
N ALA A 86 0.82 15.66 -4.95
CA ALA A 86 0.98 14.23 -5.24
C ALA A 86 2.08 13.98 -6.26
N GLU A 87 2.03 14.62 -7.43
CA GLU A 87 2.98 14.38 -8.52
C GLU A 87 4.42 14.58 -8.06
N LYS A 88 4.72 15.70 -7.40
CA LYS A 88 6.06 16.00 -6.86
C LYS A 88 6.54 14.92 -5.90
N VAL A 89 5.67 14.52 -4.96
CA VAL A 89 6.02 13.51 -3.95
C VAL A 89 6.17 12.13 -4.56
N THR A 90 5.25 11.71 -5.42
CA THR A 90 5.30 10.39 -6.06
C THR A 90 6.46 10.26 -7.04
N THR A 91 6.84 11.37 -7.70
CA THR A 91 8.05 11.40 -8.54
C THR A 91 9.28 11.14 -7.68
N LEU A 92 9.44 11.85 -6.56
CA LEU A 92 10.53 11.61 -5.62
C LEU A 92 10.52 10.16 -5.09
N LEU A 93 9.37 9.62 -4.68
CA LEU A 93 9.27 8.22 -4.24
C LEU A 93 9.69 7.24 -5.34
N SER A 94 9.37 7.53 -6.60
CA SER A 94 9.71 6.67 -7.73
C SER A 94 11.22 6.58 -7.99
N GLU A 95 11.95 7.69 -7.76
CA GLU A 95 13.42 7.74 -7.89
C GLU A 95 14.12 6.78 -6.91
N TYR A 96 13.50 6.52 -5.76
CA TYR A 96 14.01 5.65 -4.70
C TYR A 96 13.32 4.28 -4.65
N SER A 97 12.47 3.97 -5.63
CA SER A 97 11.63 2.77 -5.62
C SER A 97 12.44 1.46 -5.55
N SER A 98 13.62 1.40 -6.17
CA SER A 98 14.51 0.24 -6.09
C SER A 98 15.02 0.02 -4.66
N ASP A 99 15.46 1.09 -3.99
CA ASP A 99 15.95 1.05 -2.61
C ASP A 99 14.82 0.66 -1.64
N MET A 100 13.63 1.25 -1.83
CA MET A 100 12.43 0.88 -1.08
C MET A 100 12.05 -0.58 -1.29
N ASN A 101 12.06 -1.09 -2.53
CA ASN A 101 11.73 -2.48 -2.82
C ASN A 101 12.74 -3.46 -2.20
N GLY A 102 14.03 -3.11 -2.20
CA GLY A 102 15.08 -3.88 -1.54
C GLY A 102 14.85 -4.02 -0.03
N LEU A 103 14.27 -3.00 0.61
CA LEU A 103 13.85 -3.08 2.01
C LEU A 103 12.54 -3.84 2.20
N LEU A 104 11.51 -3.51 1.43
CA LEU A 104 10.13 -3.92 1.67
C LEU A 104 9.88 -5.37 1.26
N PHE A 105 10.39 -5.84 0.12
CA PHE A 105 10.04 -7.18 -0.38
C PHE A 105 10.49 -8.31 0.56
N PRO A 106 11.73 -8.34 1.08
CA PRO A 106 12.10 -9.34 2.07
C PRO A 106 11.24 -9.26 3.33
N ARG A 107 10.96 -8.04 3.83
CA ARG A 107 10.25 -7.81 5.09
C ARG A 107 8.78 -8.21 5.04
N ASN A 108 8.14 -8.07 3.88
CA ASN A 108 6.76 -8.50 3.67
C ASN A 108 6.50 -9.95 4.10
N ILE A 109 7.46 -10.86 3.90
CA ILE A 109 7.32 -12.27 4.27
C ILE A 109 7.92 -12.63 5.64
N LEU A 110 8.51 -11.65 6.34
CA LEU A 110 9.09 -11.79 7.68
C LEU A 110 8.15 -11.30 8.80
N ILE A 111 7.17 -10.46 8.46
CA ILE A 111 6.15 -9.97 9.39
C ILE A 111 4.83 -10.72 9.18
N ASP A 112 3.88 -10.58 10.12
CA ASP A 112 2.59 -11.24 9.99
C ASP A 112 1.74 -10.54 8.91
N GLN A 113 1.35 -11.32 7.90
CA GLN A 113 0.58 -10.87 6.74
C GLN A 113 -0.29 -12.04 6.27
N PRO A 114 -1.62 -11.87 6.22
CA PRO A 114 -2.55 -12.94 5.86
C PRO A 114 -2.29 -13.52 4.46
N GLU A 115 -1.88 -12.69 3.50
CA GLU A 115 -1.54 -13.15 2.14
C GLU A 115 -0.31 -14.07 2.08
N PHE A 116 0.48 -14.13 3.16
CA PHE A 116 1.68 -14.95 3.28
C PHE A 116 1.54 -16.03 4.37
N ALA A 117 0.31 -16.37 4.78
CA ALA A 117 0.07 -17.38 5.82
C ALA A 117 0.68 -18.75 5.48
N THR A 118 0.73 -19.13 4.20
CA THR A 118 1.29 -20.41 3.75
C THR A 118 2.74 -20.29 3.25
N ALA A 119 3.49 -21.38 3.35
CA ALA A 119 4.85 -21.45 2.78
C ALA A 119 4.84 -21.29 1.25
N SER A 120 3.81 -21.82 0.57
CA SER A 120 3.65 -21.68 -0.88
C SER A 120 3.50 -20.21 -1.29
N ALA A 121 2.64 -19.44 -0.61
CA ALA A 121 2.44 -18.03 -0.89
C ALA A 121 3.71 -17.20 -0.67
N ARG A 122 4.47 -17.49 0.40
CA ARG A 122 5.79 -16.88 0.66
C ARG A 122 6.79 -17.18 -0.46
N ASN A 123 6.93 -18.45 -0.83
CA ASN A 123 7.86 -18.89 -1.87
C ASN A 123 7.51 -18.28 -3.25
N TYR A 124 6.23 -18.24 -3.58
CA TYR A 124 5.74 -17.62 -4.80
C TYR A 124 6.12 -16.14 -4.87
N PHE A 125 5.86 -15.40 -3.78
CA PHE A 125 6.21 -13.98 -3.70
C PHE A 125 7.71 -13.76 -3.80
N GLN A 126 8.51 -14.50 -3.01
CA GLN A 126 9.96 -14.40 -3.03
C GLN A 126 10.53 -14.65 -4.43
N ALA A 127 10.19 -15.79 -5.06
CA ALA A 127 10.70 -16.15 -6.38
C ALA A 127 10.34 -15.11 -7.46
N LYS A 128 9.18 -14.45 -7.34
CA LYS A 128 8.78 -13.38 -8.24
C LYS A 128 9.53 -12.07 -7.97
N LYS A 129 9.69 -11.69 -6.70
CA LYS A 129 10.25 -10.40 -6.30
C LYS A 129 11.76 -10.35 -6.32
N GLU A 130 12.46 -11.45 -6.05
CA GLU A 130 13.92 -11.56 -6.25
C GLU A 130 14.33 -11.26 -7.69
N LYS A 131 13.51 -11.68 -8.67
CA LYS A 131 13.70 -11.31 -10.08
C LYS A 131 13.53 -9.81 -10.34
N VAL A 132 12.61 -9.16 -9.62
CA VAL A 132 12.35 -7.71 -9.76
C VAL A 132 13.53 -6.89 -9.22
N ILE A 133 14.10 -7.29 -8.08
CA ILE A 133 15.25 -6.60 -7.47
C ILE A 133 16.61 -7.16 -7.95
N ALA A 134 16.59 -8.14 -8.85
CA ALA A 134 17.76 -8.83 -9.42
C ALA A 134 18.75 -9.36 -8.36
N MET A 135 18.24 -9.83 -7.22
CA MET A 135 19.04 -10.45 -6.14
C MET A 135 18.15 -11.26 -5.21
N THR A 136 18.76 -12.15 -4.42
CA THR A 136 18.05 -12.89 -3.38
C THR A 136 17.59 -11.98 -2.24
N PHE A 137 16.56 -12.38 -1.50
CA PHE A 137 16.12 -11.66 -0.31
C PHE A 137 17.22 -11.62 0.76
N THR A 138 18.02 -12.67 0.88
CA THR A 138 19.18 -12.70 1.79
C THR A 138 20.21 -11.62 1.42
N GLU A 139 20.55 -11.51 0.14
CA GLU A 139 21.47 -10.46 -0.35
C GLU A 139 20.86 -9.07 -0.15
N ALA A 140 19.58 -8.87 -0.44
CA ALA A 140 18.89 -7.61 -0.20
C ALA A 140 18.92 -7.22 1.28
N MET A 141 18.69 -8.18 2.19
CA MET A 141 18.77 -7.96 3.64
C MET A 141 20.19 -7.58 4.09
N SER A 142 21.24 -8.16 3.49
CA SER A 142 22.64 -7.76 3.78
C SER A 142 22.98 -6.32 3.36
N LYS A 143 22.18 -5.72 2.46
CA LYS A 143 22.31 -4.32 2.02
C LYS A 143 21.40 -3.36 2.79
N THR A 144 20.77 -3.81 3.88
CA THR A 144 19.79 -3.02 4.66
C THR A 144 20.33 -1.63 5.02
N GLU A 145 21.55 -1.51 5.56
CA GLU A 145 22.11 -0.22 5.96
C GLU A 145 22.25 0.76 4.78
N GLN A 146 22.69 0.26 3.62
CA GLN A 146 22.78 1.05 2.40
C GLN A 146 21.39 1.56 1.97
N TYR A 147 20.39 0.67 1.92
CA TYR A 147 19.04 1.05 1.52
C TYR A 147 18.38 2.00 2.53
N ILE A 148 18.59 1.80 3.83
CA ILE A 148 18.15 2.73 4.88
C ILE A 148 18.74 4.12 4.64
N GLY A 149 20.04 4.22 4.36
CA GLY A 149 20.68 5.50 4.06
C GLY A 149 20.02 6.22 2.88
N ARG A 150 19.71 5.49 1.80
CA ARG A 150 19.01 6.02 0.62
C ARG A 150 17.58 6.45 0.92
N VAL A 151 16.84 5.65 1.67
CA VAL A 151 15.45 5.99 2.03
C VAL A 151 15.40 7.15 3.03
N ASN A 152 16.34 7.25 3.97
CA ASN A 152 16.45 8.42 4.86
C ASN A 152 16.75 9.69 4.06
N GLU A 153 17.63 9.63 3.05
CA GLU A 153 17.87 10.74 2.12
C GLU A 153 16.56 11.17 1.44
N MET A 154 15.78 10.22 0.93
CA MET A 154 14.47 10.49 0.33
C MET A 154 13.50 11.13 1.33
N LEU A 155 13.36 10.55 2.53
CA LEU A 155 12.47 11.05 3.58
C LEU A 155 12.82 12.51 3.96
N SER A 156 14.10 12.86 4.00
CA SER A 156 14.57 14.23 4.30
C SER A 156 14.21 15.25 3.21
N LYS A 157 14.00 14.80 1.97
CA LYS A 157 13.64 15.63 0.80
C LYS A 157 12.13 15.79 0.61
N LEU A 158 11.32 15.02 1.34
CA LEU A 158 9.87 15.15 1.25
C LEU A 158 9.45 16.58 1.63
N PRO A 159 8.52 17.19 0.87
CA PRO A 159 7.91 18.44 1.29
C PRO A 159 7.16 18.23 2.60
N GLN A 160 6.76 19.32 3.25
CA GLN A 160 5.89 19.22 4.41
C GLN A 160 4.57 18.55 4.00
N LEU A 161 4.34 17.36 4.54
CA LEU A 161 3.07 16.65 4.45
C LEU A 161 2.23 17.01 5.67
N LYS A 162 0.93 17.21 5.48
CA LYS A 162 0.02 17.54 6.57
C LYS A 162 -1.31 16.86 6.32
N ALA A 163 -1.73 16.04 7.29
CA ALA A 163 -3.05 15.44 7.26
C ALA A 163 -4.12 16.52 7.51
N SER A 164 -5.26 16.35 6.87
CA SER A 164 -6.47 17.14 7.06
C SER A 164 -7.55 16.23 7.62
N SER A 165 -8.60 16.80 8.24
CA SER A 165 -9.80 16.02 8.59
C SER A 165 -10.54 15.51 7.35
N ASN A 166 -10.34 16.18 6.20
CA ASN A 166 -10.89 15.78 4.91
C ASN A 166 -9.79 15.11 4.09
N LEU A 167 -9.97 13.84 3.75
CA LEU A 167 -9.01 13.07 2.97
C LEU A 167 -8.85 13.68 1.57
N GLY A 168 -7.61 13.75 1.08
CA GLY A 168 -7.28 14.25 -0.25
C GLY A 168 -6.76 13.17 -1.20
N MET A 169 -6.75 13.49 -2.49
CA MET A 169 -6.11 12.64 -3.50
C MET A 169 -4.59 12.57 -3.31
N ASP A 170 -3.97 13.60 -2.73
CA ASP A 170 -2.58 13.55 -2.27
C ASP A 170 -2.37 12.37 -1.31
N ASP A 171 -3.30 12.18 -0.36
CA ASP A 171 -3.20 11.10 0.63
C ASP A 171 -3.32 9.72 -0.02
N VAL A 172 -4.30 9.55 -0.91
CA VAL A 172 -4.47 8.31 -1.67
C VAL A 172 -3.21 7.95 -2.46
N LEU A 173 -2.51 8.94 -3.02
CA LEU A 173 -1.35 8.69 -3.86
C LEU A 173 -0.04 8.51 -3.07
N ILE A 174 0.10 9.14 -1.92
CA ILE A 174 1.35 9.20 -1.13
C ILE A 174 1.35 8.19 0.02
N PHE A 175 0.31 8.22 0.87
CA PHE A 175 0.26 7.50 2.13
C PHE A 175 0.57 6.00 1.99
N PRO A 176 0.02 5.25 1.01
CA PRO A 176 0.27 3.82 0.90
C PRO A 176 1.75 3.42 0.86
N PHE A 177 2.58 4.24 0.20
CA PHE A 177 4.01 3.96 0.05
C PHE A 177 4.78 4.26 1.35
N LEU A 178 4.49 5.40 1.99
CA LEU A 178 5.08 5.74 3.29
C LEU A 178 4.62 4.77 4.37
N ARG A 179 3.34 4.39 4.37
CA ARG A 179 2.77 3.41 5.29
C ARG A 179 3.51 2.09 5.22
N ASN A 180 3.90 1.62 4.03
CA ASN A 180 4.67 0.37 3.93
C ASN A 180 6.06 0.50 4.54
N LEU A 181 6.73 1.64 4.43
CA LEU A 181 8.05 1.86 5.06
C LEU A 181 8.01 1.73 6.59
N THR A 182 6.84 1.80 7.22
CA THR A 182 6.70 1.55 8.67
C THR A 182 7.10 0.14 9.11
N MET A 183 7.25 -0.81 8.16
CA MET A 183 7.77 -2.15 8.44
C MET A 183 9.29 -2.22 8.58
N VAL A 184 10.00 -1.14 8.23
CA VAL A 184 11.47 -1.12 8.20
C VAL A 184 11.98 -0.50 9.50
N LYS A 185 12.62 -1.32 10.34
CA LYS A 185 13.28 -0.82 11.54
C LYS A 185 14.55 -0.05 11.15
N GLY A 186 14.80 1.08 11.82
CA GLY A 186 16.02 1.88 11.65
C GLY A 186 15.93 3.05 10.66
N LEU A 187 14.79 3.26 10.00
CA LEU A 187 14.55 4.48 9.24
C LEU A 187 14.47 5.70 10.17
N GLU A 188 15.07 6.81 9.73
CA GLU A 188 14.98 8.10 10.38
C GLU A 188 13.77 8.85 9.84
N TRP A 189 12.70 8.90 10.63
CA TRP A 189 11.46 9.53 10.22
C TRP A 189 11.45 11.02 10.62
N PRO A 190 11.45 11.97 9.65
CA PRO A 190 11.19 13.36 9.98
C PRO A 190 9.85 13.49 10.68
N GLN A 191 9.81 14.21 11.81
CA GLN A 191 8.62 14.28 12.66
C GLN A 191 7.33 14.66 11.90
N PRO A 192 7.34 15.64 10.96
CA PRO A 192 6.14 15.96 10.19
C PRO A 192 5.65 14.81 9.30
N VAL A 193 6.58 14.03 8.72
CA VAL A 193 6.24 12.87 7.88
C VAL A 193 5.69 11.74 8.73
N LYS A 194 6.29 11.49 9.90
CA LYS A 194 5.78 10.48 10.84
C LYS A 194 4.36 10.81 11.29
N GLN A 195 4.13 12.06 11.71
CA GLN A 195 2.82 12.54 12.14
C GLN A 195 1.78 12.40 11.03
N TYR A 196 2.15 12.79 9.80
CA TYR A 196 1.29 12.60 8.64
C TYR A 196 0.86 11.14 8.43
N VAL A 197 1.81 10.19 8.50
CA VAL A 197 1.50 8.76 8.37
C VAL A 197 0.57 8.29 9.50
N ASP A 198 0.84 8.68 10.75
CA ASP A 198 0.00 8.30 11.89
C ASP A 198 -1.43 8.89 11.78
N ASP A 199 -1.55 10.15 11.34
CA ASP A 199 -2.83 10.84 11.21
C ASP A 199 -3.69 10.26 10.08
N ILE A 200 -3.11 9.99 8.90
CA ILE A 200 -3.85 9.39 7.79
C ILE A 200 -4.26 7.95 8.11
N ALA A 201 -3.40 7.19 8.79
CA ALA A 201 -3.74 5.85 9.27
C ALA A 201 -4.95 5.88 10.22
N ALA A 202 -4.97 6.81 11.18
CA ALA A 202 -6.09 6.98 12.09
C ALA A 202 -7.37 7.44 11.38
N LEU A 203 -7.26 8.39 10.44
CA LEU A 203 -8.40 8.93 9.68
C LEU A 203 -9.07 7.86 8.80
N THR A 204 -8.28 6.91 8.30
CA THR A 204 -8.72 5.93 7.31
C THR A 204 -8.81 4.51 7.85
N ASP A 205 -8.62 4.32 9.17
CA ASP A 205 -8.60 3.02 9.82
C ASP A 205 -7.70 2.00 9.10
N ILE A 206 -6.49 2.44 8.74
CA ILE A 206 -5.47 1.60 8.11
C ILE A 206 -4.38 1.28 9.12
N HIS A 207 -4.12 0.00 9.34
CA HIS A 207 -3.08 -0.43 10.25
C HIS A 207 -1.67 -0.07 9.75
N LEU A 208 -0.79 0.31 10.68
CA LEU A 208 0.64 0.53 10.46
C LEU A 208 1.46 -0.65 10.97
N TYR A 209 2.73 -0.71 10.57
CA TYR A 209 3.64 -1.82 10.90
C TYR A 209 4.66 -1.49 11.98
N TRP A 210 4.55 -0.35 12.67
CA TRP A 210 5.54 0.10 13.65
C TRP A 210 5.93 -0.98 14.68
N GLN A 211 4.96 -1.75 15.18
CA GLN A 211 5.18 -2.79 16.19
C GLN A 211 5.73 -4.11 15.62
N GLN A 212 5.63 -4.30 14.30
CA GLN A 212 6.12 -5.47 13.59
C GLN A 212 7.40 -5.16 12.80
N ALA A 213 7.96 -3.95 12.93
CA ALA A 213 9.08 -3.52 12.12
C ALA A 213 10.34 -4.36 12.38
N VAL A 214 10.99 -4.79 11.30
CA VAL A 214 12.20 -5.65 11.30
C VAL A 214 13.32 -5.09 10.45
#